data_AF-A0A948F7Z1-F1
#
_entry.id   AF-A0A948F7Z1-F1
#
_cell.length_a   1.000
_cell.length_b   1.000
_cell.length_c   1.000
_cell.angle_alpha   90.00
_cell.angle_beta   90.00
_cell.angle_gamma   90.00
#
_symmetry.space_group_name_H-M   'P 1'
#
loop_
_entity.id
_entity.type
_entity.pdbx_description
1 polymer ?
#
loop_
_entity_poly.entity_id
_entity_poly.type
_entity_poly.pdbx_seq_one_letter_code
_entity_poly.pdbx_strand_id
1 'polypeptide(L)'
;MKHSALLSFIVLFLLSACCTATNTPVENIIEIDKKGRPGIPDSDAIFTRKDYEEHLEKNLLNFGNKKKVIIFIHGGLNTTECSEVRAEELKTKFGDEYHPVFIHWRSDLTTTYIEHLWNHRQGEHWDFWGPVTSPIVFGIDIGKGIVRTPMIWWYQLVSFLKACGYDAAHYENAKKIGTLLENDPRVNYTPGEDYRGNSLEIFQGVIGFFEFAGSLITAPLFDAVGTGSWDVMKRRTDTMFATMFTADDLDEYKSLDEYERMKQGSLAIFFEKLKTKNLSGVEVILVGHSMGTIVASEILSKWPEIQYDRIIFMAAACTIKDFERSVAPYLKKHPDTEFYNYTLHPKAENYEAHFGGFGGTGSLLVQIDNFYANPVSEKERTLGKWENIMNGFNYFDDEILGRLHFCTMDYDPTVKNIFGKENPNPPIKHGDFGASNNFWKEDYCKTSRIKKSTAID
;
A
#
# COMPACT_ATOMS: atom_id res chain seq x y z
N MET A 1 -2.81 34.82 11.24
CA MET A 1 -1.65 34.00 10.81
C MET A 1 -1.04 33.13 11.92
N LYS A 2 -0.79 33.62 13.15
CA LYS A 2 -0.19 32.79 14.23
C LYS A 2 -1.07 31.61 14.71
N HIS A 3 -2.40 31.71 14.62
CA HIS A 3 -3.31 30.62 15.04
C HIS A 3 -3.48 29.49 14.01
N SER A 4 -3.19 29.72 12.72
CA SER A 4 -3.37 28.70 11.68
C SER A 4 -2.25 27.65 11.70
N ALA A 5 -0.99 28.06 11.91
CA ALA A 5 0.14 27.14 11.96
C ALA A 5 0.12 26.23 13.20
N LEU A 6 -0.35 26.75 14.34
CA LEU A 6 -0.50 25.97 15.58
C LEU A 6 -1.63 24.94 15.45
N LEU A 7 -2.73 25.29 14.77
CA LEU A 7 -3.82 24.35 14.50
C LEU A 7 -3.39 23.23 13.55
N SER A 8 -2.60 23.54 12.51
CA SER A 8 -2.04 22.54 11.59
C SER A 8 -1.11 21.54 12.29
N PHE A 9 -0.28 22.01 13.24
CA PHE A 9 0.59 21.15 14.04
C PHE A 9 -0.19 20.24 15.00
N ILE A 10 -1.27 20.75 15.61
CA ILE A 10 -2.14 19.97 16.50
C ILE A 10 -2.95 18.93 15.72
N VAL A 11 -3.40 19.25 14.49
CA VAL A 11 -4.09 18.29 13.61
C VAL A 11 -3.15 17.18 13.14
N LEU A 12 -1.89 17.49 12.79
CA LEU A 12 -0.89 16.47 12.43
C LEU A 12 -0.55 15.51 13.60
N PHE A 13 -0.51 16.00 14.84
CA PHE A 13 -0.24 15.18 16.02
C PHE A 13 -1.43 14.29 16.45
N LEU A 14 -2.67 14.73 16.18
CA LEU A 14 -3.89 14.00 16.56
C LEU A 14 -4.29 12.89 15.58
N LEU A 15 -3.61 12.78 14.43
CA LEU A 15 -3.94 11.83 13.36
C LEU A 15 -3.05 10.58 13.33
N SER A 16 -2.06 10.48 14.22
CA SER A 16 -1.46 9.18 14.56
C SER A 16 -2.48 8.42 15.40
N ALA A 17 -3.32 7.61 14.75
CA ALA A 17 -4.26 6.75 15.44
C ALA A 17 -3.48 5.88 16.45
N CYS A 18 -3.67 6.13 17.74
CA CYS A 18 -3.16 5.27 18.81
C CYS A 18 -3.86 3.91 18.71
N CYS A 19 -3.29 2.97 17.95
CA CYS A 19 -3.57 1.56 18.20
C CYS A 19 -2.89 1.20 19.53
N THR A 20 -3.67 0.80 20.51
CA THR A 20 -3.15 0.27 21.78
C THR A 20 -2.98 -1.23 21.57
N ALA A 21 -1.72 -1.68 21.43
CA ALA A 21 -1.41 -3.09 21.29
C ALA A 21 -1.57 -3.84 22.62
N THR A 22 -2.07 -5.07 22.57
CA THR A 22 -2.12 -6.00 23.70
C THR A 22 -0.96 -7.02 23.62
N ASN A 23 0.22 -6.60 24.09
CA ASN A 23 1.30 -7.35 24.76
C ASN A 23 1.84 -8.72 24.27
N THR A 24 1.47 -9.28 23.10
CA THR A 24 2.21 -10.46 22.58
C THR A 24 2.79 -10.19 21.19
N PRO A 25 4.11 -9.97 21.06
CA PRO A 25 4.74 -9.74 19.76
C PRO A 25 4.50 -10.93 18.82
N VAL A 26 4.14 -10.63 17.57
CA VAL A 26 4.04 -11.66 16.54
C VAL A 26 5.46 -12.08 16.14
N GLU A 27 5.86 -13.31 16.47
CA GLU A 27 7.22 -13.81 16.24
C GLU A 27 7.65 -13.83 14.76
N ASN A 28 6.69 -13.90 13.84
CA ASN A 28 6.95 -13.99 12.40
C ASN A 28 6.94 -12.60 11.72
N ILE A 29 7.54 -11.61 12.37
CA ILE A 29 7.71 -10.24 11.84
C ILE A 29 9.15 -10.00 11.42
N ILE A 30 9.31 -9.32 10.28
CA ILE A 30 10.52 -8.60 9.89
C ILE A 30 10.20 -7.12 10.08
N GLU A 31 10.68 -6.51 11.17
CA GLU A 31 10.62 -5.06 11.34
C GLU A 31 11.85 -4.42 10.71
N ILE A 32 11.64 -3.32 9.99
CA ILE A 32 12.69 -2.60 9.28
C ILE A 32 12.72 -1.16 9.75
N ASP A 33 13.89 -0.72 10.19
CA ASP A 33 14.09 0.65 10.63
C ASP A 33 14.15 1.64 9.45
N LYS A 34 14.22 2.94 9.77
CA LYS A 34 14.30 4.01 8.75
C LYS A 34 15.52 3.97 7.83
N LYS A 35 16.56 3.19 8.19
CA LYS A 35 17.80 3.01 7.42
C LYS A 35 17.83 1.67 6.66
N GLY A 36 16.80 0.83 6.76
CA GLY A 36 16.74 -0.49 6.13
C GLY A 36 17.31 -1.64 6.97
N ARG A 37 17.67 -1.38 8.23
CA ARG A 37 18.30 -2.35 9.14
C ARG A 37 17.26 -3.17 9.90
N PRO A 38 17.61 -4.38 10.38
CA PRO A 38 16.64 -5.26 11.01
C PRO A 38 16.30 -4.75 12.40
N GLY A 39 15.09 -4.22 12.57
CA GLY A 39 14.57 -3.77 13.86
C GLY A 39 14.16 -4.96 14.73
N ILE A 40 14.26 -4.79 16.04
CA ILE A 40 13.69 -5.72 17.02
C ILE A 40 12.23 -5.29 17.24
N PRO A 41 11.24 -6.19 17.04
CA PRO A 41 9.83 -5.91 17.33
C PRO A 41 9.62 -5.33 18.73
N ASP A 42 8.65 -4.43 18.89
CA ASP A 42 8.39 -3.69 20.13
C ASP A 42 9.59 -2.85 20.67
N SER A 43 10.58 -2.54 19.84
CA SER A 43 11.77 -1.79 20.28
C SER A 43 12.33 -0.83 19.22
N ASP A 44 13.02 0.21 19.68
CA ASP A 44 13.88 1.04 18.82
C ASP A 44 15.27 0.41 18.59
N ALA A 45 15.54 -0.76 19.19
CA ALA A 45 16.78 -1.50 19.01
C ALA A 45 16.84 -2.19 17.63
N ILE A 46 18.06 -2.44 17.17
CA ILE A 46 18.34 -3.19 15.94
C ILE A 46 19.01 -4.51 16.29
N PHE A 47 18.68 -5.56 15.54
CA PHE A 47 19.41 -6.81 15.61
C PHE A 47 20.84 -6.62 15.11
N THR A 48 21.79 -7.31 15.73
CA THR A 48 23.07 -7.57 15.04
C THR A 48 22.80 -8.50 13.86
N ARG A 49 23.69 -8.52 12.86
CA ARG A 49 23.51 -9.42 11.71
C ARG A 49 23.35 -10.88 12.15
N LYS A 50 24.18 -11.34 13.09
CA LYS A 50 24.12 -12.71 13.59
C LYS A 50 22.77 -13.00 14.24
N ASP A 51 22.31 -12.12 15.14
CA ASP A 51 21.03 -12.31 15.84
C ASP A 51 19.85 -12.25 14.87
N TYR A 52 19.92 -11.40 13.85
CA TYR A 52 18.91 -11.34 12.81
C TYR A 52 18.85 -12.62 12.00
N GLU A 53 20.01 -13.15 11.57
CA GLU A 53 20.06 -14.42 10.86
C GLU A 53 19.53 -15.59 11.70
N GLU A 54 19.81 -15.61 13.01
CA GLU A 54 19.23 -16.58 13.95
C GLU A 54 17.71 -16.41 14.09
N HIS A 55 17.21 -15.18 14.17
CA HIS A 55 15.77 -14.87 14.17
C HIS A 55 15.09 -15.36 12.89
N LEU A 56 15.69 -15.11 11.72
CA LEU A 56 15.17 -15.57 10.44
C LEU A 56 15.05 -17.09 10.40
N GLU A 57 16.12 -17.81 10.77
CA GLU A 57 16.12 -19.28 10.76
C GLU A 57 15.11 -19.87 11.75
N LYS A 58 15.01 -19.29 12.94
CA LYS A 58 14.14 -19.81 14.02
C LYS A 58 12.67 -19.57 13.76
N ASN A 59 12.30 -18.35 13.36
CA ASN A 59 10.91 -17.89 13.39
C ASN A 59 10.30 -17.74 11.99
N LEU A 60 11.10 -17.41 10.98
CA LEU A 60 10.60 -17.02 9.66
C LEU A 60 10.78 -18.10 8.60
N LEU A 61 11.91 -18.83 8.63
CA LEU A 61 12.26 -19.86 7.65
C LEU A 61 12.04 -21.29 8.17
N ASN A 62 11.63 -21.45 9.42
CA ASN A 62 11.23 -22.73 9.98
C ASN A 62 9.73 -22.95 9.79
N PHE A 63 9.35 -23.46 8.62
CA PHE A 63 7.95 -23.72 8.29
C PHE A 63 7.37 -24.94 9.03
N GLY A 64 8.20 -25.74 9.72
CA GLY A 64 7.76 -26.98 10.38
C GLY A 64 7.02 -27.90 9.40
N ASN A 65 5.78 -28.26 9.74
CA ASN A 65 4.90 -29.08 8.91
C ASN A 65 3.88 -28.26 8.09
N LYS A 66 4.01 -26.92 8.07
CA LYS A 66 3.09 -26.03 7.35
C LYS A 66 3.30 -26.22 5.85
N LYS A 67 2.19 -26.30 5.11
CA LYS A 67 2.21 -26.50 3.66
C LYS A 67 2.13 -25.19 2.87
N LYS A 68 1.80 -24.08 3.54
CA LYS A 68 1.57 -22.79 2.90
C LYS A 68 2.36 -21.71 3.64
N VAL A 69 3.08 -20.88 2.90
CA VAL A 69 3.80 -19.71 3.41
C VAL A 69 3.17 -18.48 2.79
N ILE A 70 2.82 -17.49 3.61
CA ILE A 70 2.29 -16.22 3.13
C ILE A 70 3.20 -15.09 3.55
N ILE A 71 3.84 -14.45 2.57
CA ILE A 71 4.68 -13.28 2.77
C ILE A 71 3.80 -12.04 2.58
N PHE A 72 3.43 -11.39 3.68
CA PHE A 72 2.54 -10.25 3.68
C PHE A 72 3.32 -8.95 3.92
N ILE A 73 3.26 -8.05 2.95
CA ILE A 73 3.95 -6.77 2.97
C ILE A 73 2.91 -5.66 3.14
N HIS A 74 2.99 -4.94 4.26
CA HIS A 74 2.00 -3.92 4.58
C HIS A 74 2.15 -2.65 3.74
N GLY A 75 1.14 -1.79 3.80
CA GLY A 75 1.12 -0.48 3.13
C GLY A 75 1.93 0.63 3.81
N GLY A 76 1.93 1.81 3.19
CA GLY A 76 2.42 3.04 3.82
C GLY A 76 1.46 3.57 4.90
N LEU A 77 1.85 4.66 5.58
CA LEU A 77 1.09 5.33 6.64
C LEU A 77 0.82 4.48 7.89
N ASN A 78 1.67 3.49 8.16
CA ASN A 78 1.57 2.67 9.37
C ASN A 78 2.65 3.03 10.39
N THR A 79 2.25 3.08 11.67
CA THR A 79 3.20 2.99 12.80
C THR A 79 3.58 1.52 13.03
N THR A 80 4.64 1.27 13.80
CA THR A 80 5.05 -0.09 14.17
C THR A 80 3.90 -0.80 14.91
N GLU A 81 3.30 -0.12 15.89
CA GLU A 81 2.26 -0.68 16.77
C GLU A 81 0.99 -1.03 15.97
N CYS A 82 0.58 -0.15 15.04
CA CYS A 82 -0.57 -0.42 14.17
C CYS A 82 -0.34 -1.63 13.26
N SER A 83 0.91 -1.81 12.81
CA SER A 83 1.29 -2.93 11.93
C SER A 83 1.28 -4.25 12.70
N GLU A 84 1.81 -4.27 13.93
CA GLU A 84 1.82 -5.44 14.81
C GLU A 84 0.40 -5.92 15.15
N VAL A 85 -0.50 -5.00 15.53
CA VAL A 85 -1.91 -5.32 15.77
C VAL A 85 -2.53 -5.96 14.52
N ARG A 86 -2.24 -5.41 13.33
CA ARG A 86 -2.74 -5.98 12.07
C ARG A 86 -2.18 -7.38 11.79
N ALA A 87 -0.89 -7.59 12.06
CA ALA A 87 -0.27 -8.90 11.89
C ALA A 87 -0.90 -9.94 12.81
N GLU A 88 -1.23 -9.58 14.05
CA GLU A 88 -1.92 -10.46 14.99
C GLU A 88 -3.34 -10.81 14.50
N GLU A 89 -4.10 -9.81 14.04
CA GLU A 89 -5.43 -9.99 13.45
C GLU A 89 -5.37 -10.93 12.22
N LEU A 90 -4.41 -10.72 11.33
CA LEU A 90 -4.25 -11.54 10.12
C LEU A 90 -3.78 -12.96 10.43
N LYS A 91 -2.82 -13.12 11.35
CA LYS A 91 -2.34 -14.43 11.78
C LYS A 91 -3.49 -15.29 12.29
N THR A 92 -4.38 -14.70 13.09
CA THR A 92 -5.58 -15.38 13.61
C THR A 92 -6.52 -15.81 12.49
N LYS A 93 -6.61 -15.05 11.38
CA LYS A 93 -7.50 -15.36 10.27
C LYS A 93 -6.94 -16.37 9.26
N PHE A 94 -5.62 -16.41 9.05
CA PHE A 94 -5.02 -17.37 8.11
C PHE A 94 -5.30 -18.81 8.55
N GLY A 95 -5.27 -19.07 9.86
CA GLY A 95 -5.44 -20.40 10.44
C GLY A 95 -4.17 -21.24 10.42
N ASP A 96 -4.25 -22.45 10.99
CA ASP A 96 -3.08 -23.25 11.31
C ASP A 96 -2.35 -23.88 10.12
N GLU A 97 -2.87 -23.83 8.90
CA GLU A 97 -2.17 -24.39 7.74
C GLU A 97 -1.12 -23.43 7.14
N TYR A 98 -1.19 -22.14 7.47
CA TYR A 98 -0.30 -21.11 6.96
C TYR A 98 0.82 -20.79 7.95
N HIS A 99 1.99 -20.50 7.38
CA HIS A 99 3.10 -19.84 8.04
C HIS A 99 3.18 -18.40 7.53
N PRO A 100 2.62 -17.42 8.25
CA PRO A 100 2.71 -16.03 7.82
C PRO A 100 4.09 -15.47 8.11
N VAL A 101 4.59 -14.65 7.21
CA VAL A 101 5.77 -13.79 7.35
C VAL A 101 5.32 -12.37 7.08
N PHE A 102 5.35 -11.52 8.09
CA PHE A 102 4.92 -10.13 7.98
C PHE A 102 6.13 -9.22 7.81
N ILE A 103 6.12 -8.39 6.77
CA ILE A 103 7.16 -7.41 6.50
C ILE A 103 6.64 -6.04 6.91
N HIS A 104 7.26 -5.49 7.96
CA HIS A 104 6.90 -4.24 8.58
C HIS A 104 7.97 -3.18 8.45
N TRP A 105 7.53 -1.93 8.32
CA TRP A 105 8.40 -0.77 8.30
C TRP A 105 7.67 0.48 8.77
N ARG A 106 8.44 1.39 9.36
CA ARG A 106 7.91 2.69 9.75
C ARG A 106 7.57 3.50 8.50
N SER A 107 6.32 3.87 8.33
CA SER A 107 5.85 4.66 7.17
C SER A 107 4.83 5.72 7.53
N ASP A 108 4.71 6.07 8.80
CA ASP A 108 3.79 7.10 9.22
C ASP A 108 4.15 8.47 8.61
N LEU A 109 3.12 9.27 8.33
CA LEU A 109 3.25 10.55 7.63
C LEU A 109 4.17 11.51 8.39
N THR A 110 4.07 11.54 9.72
CA THR A 110 4.75 12.53 10.56
C THR A 110 6.25 12.25 10.63
N THR A 111 6.66 11.00 10.91
CA THR A 111 8.09 10.66 10.97
C THR A 111 8.75 10.79 9.61
N THR A 112 8.05 10.43 8.53
CA THR A 112 8.57 10.56 7.18
C THR A 112 8.70 12.02 6.75
N TYR A 113 7.76 12.89 7.13
CA TYR A 113 7.89 14.34 6.90
C TYR A 113 8.99 14.98 7.74
N ILE A 114 9.11 14.63 9.03
CA ILE A 114 10.19 15.15 9.88
C ILE A 114 11.55 14.74 9.31
N GLU A 115 11.68 13.50 8.86
CA GLU A 115 12.88 13.02 8.20
C GLU A 115 13.14 13.74 6.86
N HIS A 116 12.09 14.05 6.10
CA HIS A 116 12.17 14.91 4.92
C HIS A 116 12.72 16.28 5.31
N LEU A 117 12.28 16.89 6.40
CA LEU A 117 12.75 18.22 6.80
C LEU A 117 14.17 18.21 7.37
N TRP A 118 14.55 17.21 8.16
CA TRP A 118 15.78 17.26 8.94
C TRP A 118 16.93 16.41 8.44
N ASN A 119 16.68 15.35 7.67
CA ASN A 119 17.74 14.37 7.44
C ASN A 119 17.99 14.06 5.98
N HIS A 120 17.04 14.33 5.07
CA HIS A 120 17.18 13.84 3.69
C HIS A 120 17.01 14.92 2.64
N ARG A 121 17.94 14.95 1.68
CA ARG A 121 17.90 15.80 0.49
C ARG A 121 18.37 14.99 -0.71
N GLN A 122 17.55 14.90 -1.76
CA GLN A 122 17.95 14.32 -3.05
C GLN A 122 18.60 12.91 -2.95
N GLY A 123 18.16 12.08 -2.01
CA GLY A 123 18.70 10.72 -1.81
C GLY A 123 19.91 10.64 -0.87
N GLU A 124 20.41 11.77 -0.37
CA GLU A 124 21.53 11.83 0.57
C GLU A 124 21.06 12.09 2.01
N HIS A 125 21.85 11.62 2.97
CA HIS A 125 21.68 11.91 4.39
C HIS A 125 22.46 13.17 4.78
N TRP A 126 21.78 14.15 5.37
CA TRP A 126 22.30 15.49 5.66
C TRP A 126 22.18 15.78 7.16
N ASP A 127 23.06 15.21 7.97
CA ASP A 127 23.00 15.34 9.45
C ASP A 127 23.12 16.78 9.95
N PHE A 128 24.07 17.54 9.40
CA PHE A 128 24.32 18.92 9.80
C PHE A 128 23.45 19.93 9.03
N TRP A 129 23.43 19.80 7.71
CA TRP A 129 22.77 20.78 6.83
C TRP A 129 21.26 20.58 6.74
N GLY A 130 20.76 19.40 7.03
CA GLY A 130 19.33 19.11 7.02
C GLY A 130 18.57 20.00 8.02
N PRO A 131 18.93 20.04 9.32
CA PRO A 131 18.31 20.94 10.29
C PRO A 131 18.46 22.42 9.92
N VAL A 132 19.64 22.83 9.44
CA VAL A 132 19.91 24.22 9.03
C VAL A 132 19.01 24.68 7.88
N THR A 133 18.81 23.83 6.89
CA THR A 133 17.98 24.15 5.72
C THR A 133 16.49 23.89 5.95
N SER A 134 16.12 23.19 7.03
CA SER A 134 14.75 22.77 7.31
C SER A 134 13.71 23.90 7.33
N PRO A 135 13.97 25.11 7.88
CA PRO A 135 12.97 26.18 7.85
C PRO A 135 12.70 26.69 6.43
N ILE A 136 13.74 26.69 5.58
CA ILE A 136 13.62 27.11 4.18
C ILE A 136 12.84 26.05 3.40
N VAL A 137 13.18 24.77 3.57
CA VAL A 137 12.47 23.65 2.91
C VAL A 137 11.00 23.63 3.32
N PHE A 138 10.71 23.73 4.62
CA PHE A 138 9.36 23.86 5.13
C PHE A 138 8.61 25.05 4.49
N GLY A 139 9.26 26.22 4.40
CA GLY A 139 8.70 27.39 3.73
C GLY A 139 8.41 27.16 2.24
N ILE A 140 9.29 26.44 1.54
CA ILE A 140 9.10 26.05 0.14
C ILE A 140 7.92 25.10 -0.01
N ASP A 141 7.78 24.10 0.86
CA ASP A 141 6.70 23.11 0.79
C ASP A 141 5.34 23.74 1.05
N ILE A 142 5.23 24.62 2.06
CA ILE A 142 4.03 25.43 2.28
C ILE A 142 3.75 26.34 1.08
N GLY A 143 4.79 27.00 0.55
CA GLY A 143 4.67 27.84 -0.64
C GLY A 143 4.13 27.09 -1.84
N LYS A 144 4.63 25.87 -2.10
CA LYS A 144 4.15 24.97 -3.15
C LYS A 144 2.68 24.60 -2.93
N GLY A 145 2.29 24.20 -1.72
CA GLY A 145 0.89 23.86 -1.41
C GLY A 145 -0.08 25.03 -1.67
N ILE A 146 0.33 26.25 -1.33
CA ILE A 146 -0.45 27.48 -1.60
C ILE A 146 -0.55 27.73 -3.11
N VAL A 147 0.57 27.68 -3.84
CA VAL A 147 0.58 27.92 -5.29
C VAL A 147 -0.23 26.85 -6.05
N ARG A 148 -0.20 25.60 -5.58
CA ARG A 148 -0.97 24.48 -6.17
C ARG A 148 -2.42 24.45 -5.73
N THR A 149 -2.85 25.28 -4.77
CA THR A 149 -4.21 25.25 -4.20
C THR A 149 -5.33 25.28 -5.25
N PRO A 150 -5.29 26.12 -6.31
CA PRO A 150 -6.34 26.10 -7.33
C PRO A 150 -6.44 24.75 -8.06
N MET A 151 -5.29 24.12 -8.35
CA MET A 151 -5.24 22.80 -8.97
C MET A 151 -5.75 21.71 -8.00
N ILE A 152 -5.42 21.82 -6.72
CA ILE A 152 -5.91 20.91 -5.68
C ILE A 152 -7.43 20.95 -5.59
N TRP A 153 -8.01 22.14 -5.50
CA TRP A 153 -9.46 22.31 -5.49
C TRP A 153 -10.12 21.77 -6.74
N TRP A 154 -9.49 21.96 -7.91
CA TRP A 154 -9.98 21.39 -9.16
C TRP A 154 -10.01 19.85 -9.12
N TYR A 155 -8.94 19.20 -8.68
CA TYR A 155 -8.91 17.73 -8.57
C TYR A 155 -9.88 17.19 -7.52
N GLN A 156 -10.06 17.89 -6.41
CA GLN A 156 -11.07 17.56 -5.40
C GLN A 156 -12.48 17.66 -6.00
N LEU A 157 -12.78 18.72 -6.76
CA LEU A 157 -14.06 18.89 -7.42
C LEU A 157 -14.31 17.78 -8.45
N VAL A 158 -13.31 17.46 -9.28
CA VAL A 158 -13.43 16.38 -10.27
C VAL A 158 -13.66 15.03 -9.59
N SER A 159 -12.96 14.74 -8.49
CA SER A 159 -13.15 13.48 -7.74
C SER A 159 -14.54 13.40 -7.12
N PHE A 160 -15.04 14.50 -6.53
CA PHE A 160 -16.41 14.59 -6.02
C PHE A 160 -17.46 14.44 -7.14
N LEU A 161 -17.26 15.09 -8.29
CA LEU A 161 -18.16 14.96 -9.44
C LEU A 161 -18.21 13.52 -9.95
N LYS A 162 -17.06 12.85 -10.06
CA LYS A 162 -16.98 11.41 -10.41
C LYS A 162 -17.73 10.54 -9.39
N ALA A 163 -17.56 10.82 -8.10
CA ALA A 163 -18.27 10.11 -7.04
C ALA A 163 -19.80 10.22 -7.21
N CYS A 164 -20.28 11.42 -7.57
CA CYS A 164 -21.69 11.70 -7.89
C CYS A 164 -22.14 11.17 -9.26
N GLY A 165 -21.31 10.41 -9.99
CA GLY A 165 -21.65 9.82 -11.28
C GLY A 165 -21.59 10.80 -12.46
N TYR A 166 -20.98 11.98 -12.29
CA TYR A 166 -20.71 12.86 -13.41
C TYR A 166 -19.51 12.34 -14.20
N ASP A 167 -19.79 11.96 -15.45
CA ASP A 167 -18.86 11.19 -16.25
C ASP A 167 -17.85 12.08 -16.99
N ALA A 168 -16.58 11.98 -16.60
CA ALA A 168 -15.48 12.51 -17.40
C ALA A 168 -15.13 11.49 -18.48
N ALA A 169 -14.79 11.92 -19.69
CA ALA A 169 -14.49 11.01 -20.83
C ALA A 169 -13.55 9.83 -20.51
N HIS A 170 -12.65 10.00 -19.53
CA HIS A 170 -11.73 8.96 -19.05
C HIS A 170 -12.43 7.83 -18.28
N TYR A 171 -13.49 8.11 -17.51
CA TYR A 171 -14.28 7.11 -16.81
C TYR A 171 -15.20 6.36 -17.78
N GLU A 172 -15.86 7.05 -18.71
CA GLU A 172 -16.57 6.40 -19.82
C GLU A 172 -15.68 5.42 -20.61
N ASN A 173 -14.42 5.79 -20.88
CA ASN A 173 -13.49 4.89 -21.55
C ASN A 173 -13.18 3.65 -20.69
N ALA A 174 -12.86 3.86 -19.40
CA ALA A 174 -12.65 2.76 -18.47
C ALA A 174 -13.85 1.80 -18.40
N LYS A 175 -15.07 2.34 -18.38
CA LYS A 175 -16.31 1.56 -18.37
C LYS A 175 -16.47 0.73 -19.64
N LYS A 176 -16.22 1.33 -20.81
CA LYS A 176 -16.26 0.61 -22.09
C LYS A 176 -15.27 -0.55 -22.12
N ILE A 177 -14.03 -0.32 -21.67
CA ILE A 177 -13.03 -1.39 -21.59
C ILE A 177 -13.47 -2.46 -20.59
N GLY A 178 -13.91 -2.09 -19.39
CA GLY A 178 -14.44 -3.05 -18.40
C GLY A 178 -15.52 -3.97 -18.97
N THR A 179 -16.51 -3.41 -19.67
CA THR A 179 -17.57 -4.20 -20.33
C THR A 179 -17.03 -5.15 -21.42
N LEU A 180 -15.98 -4.74 -22.15
CA LEU A 180 -15.33 -5.63 -23.12
C LEU A 180 -14.60 -6.78 -22.41
N LEU A 181 -13.90 -6.50 -21.31
CA LEU A 181 -13.16 -7.50 -20.54
C LEU A 181 -14.06 -8.51 -19.84
N GLU A 182 -15.27 -8.12 -19.42
CA GLU A 182 -16.25 -9.06 -18.82
C GLU A 182 -16.57 -10.25 -19.74
N ASN A 183 -16.42 -10.06 -21.05
CA ASN A 183 -16.73 -11.06 -22.07
C ASN A 183 -15.46 -11.60 -22.77
N ASP A 184 -14.27 -11.13 -22.39
CA ASP A 184 -13.02 -11.53 -23.04
C ASP A 184 -12.42 -12.75 -22.32
N PRO A 185 -12.35 -13.93 -22.98
CA PRO A 185 -11.84 -15.15 -22.35
C PRO A 185 -10.33 -15.11 -22.08
N ARG A 186 -9.61 -14.10 -22.59
CA ARG A 186 -8.16 -13.98 -22.40
C ARG A 186 -7.79 -13.50 -21.01
N VAL A 187 -8.71 -12.92 -20.25
CA VAL A 187 -8.43 -12.30 -18.94
C VAL A 187 -9.48 -12.71 -17.91
N ASN A 188 -9.06 -12.88 -16.65
CA ASN A 188 -10.01 -13.13 -15.57
C ASN A 188 -10.42 -11.79 -14.95
N TYR A 189 -11.50 -11.20 -15.46
CA TYR A 189 -12.06 -9.96 -14.89
C TYR A 189 -13.30 -10.26 -14.05
N THR A 190 -13.30 -9.79 -12.80
CA THR A 190 -14.48 -9.80 -11.93
C THR A 190 -14.91 -8.37 -11.61
N PRO A 191 -16.00 -7.86 -12.23
CA PRO A 191 -16.54 -6.55 -11.91
C PRO A 191 -17.15 -6.56 -10.50
N GLY A 192 -17.08 -5.39 -9.85
CA GLY A 192 -17.74 -5.14 -8.57
C GLY A 192 -19.07 -4.43 -8.80
N GLU A 193 -20.05 -4.75 -7.99
CA GLU A 193 -21.41 -4.20 -8.07
C GLU A 193 -21.63 -3.07 -7.03
N ASP A 194 -22.43 -2.06 -7.38
CA ASP A 194 -22.88 -1.01 -6.46
C ASP A 194 -24.28 -1.37 -5.91
N TYR A 195 -24.35 -1.78 -4.63
CA TYR A 195 -25.62 -2.18 -4.00
C TYR A 195 -26.33 -1.05 -3.27
N ARG A 196 -25.81 0.19 -3.38
CA ARG A 196 -26.47 1.33 -2.74
C ARG A 196 -27.86 1.55 -3.35
N GLY A 197 -28.85 1.71 -2.49
CA GLY A 197 -30.16 2.23 -2.91
C GLY A 197 -30.08 3.73 -3.22
N ASN A 198 -31.01 4.22 -4.04
CA ASN A 198 -31.06 5.63 -4.46
C ASN A 198 -31.03 6.63 -3.29
N SER A 199 -31.70 6.32 -2.17
CA SER A 199 -31.71 7.19 -0.99
C SER A 199 -30.33 7.31 -0.33
N LEU A 200 -29.57 6.22 -0.30
CA LEU A 200 -28.23 6.18 0.25
C LEU A 200 -27.23 6.89 -0.65
N GLU A 201 -27.38 6.75 -1.96
CA GLU A 201 -26.58 7.51 -2.93
C GLU A 201 -26.78 9.02 -2.76
N ILE A 202 -28.03 9.49 -2.63
CA ILE A 202 -28.34 10.90 -2.35
C ILE A 202 -27.74 11.34 -1.01
N PHE A 203 -27.92 10.55 0.05
CA PHE A 203 -27.40 10.88 1.38
C PHE A 203 -25.87 10.97 1.41
N GLN A 204 -25.17 10.06 0.73
CA GLN A 204 -23.72 10.12 0.57
C GLN A 204 -23.27 11.29 -0.30
N GLY A 205 -24.04 11.68 -1.32
CA GLY A 205 -23.80 12.91 -2.06
C GLY A 205 -23.84 14.14 -1.14
N VAL A 206 -24.79 14.19 -0.20
CA VAL A 206 -24.89 15.28 0.79
C VAL A 206 -23.73 15.28 1.77
N ILE A 207 -23.39 14.13 2.37
CA ILE A 207 -22.23 14.02 3.27
C ILE A 207 -20.94 14.36 2.53
N GLY A 208 -20.74 13.77 1.35
CA GLY A 208 -19.57 13.98 0.50
C GLY A 208 -19.41 15.44 0.10
N PHE A 209 -20.51 16.21 -0.04
CA PHE A 209 -20.42 17.65 -0.28
C PHE A 209 -19.82 18.40 0.92
N PHE A 210 -20.21 18.04 2.16
CA PHE A 210 -19.63 18.64 3.35
C PHE A 210 -18.17 18.23 3.55
N GLU A 211 -17.82 16.97 3.26
CA GLU A 211 -16.43 16.49 3.27
C GLU A 211 -15.59 17.21 2.21
N PHE A 212 -16.12 17.36 0.99
CA PHE A 212 -15.51 18.15 -0.06
C PHE A 212 -15.26 19.60 0.41
N ALA A 213 -16.28 20.27 0.96
CA ALA A 213 -16.16 21.63 1.44
C ALA A 213 -15.10 21.77 2.55
N GLY A 214 -15.06 20.81 3.49
CA GLY A 214 -14.01 20.74 4.51
C GLY A 214 -12.63 20.55 3.89
N SER A 215 -12.52 19.66 2.91
CA SER A 215 -11.27 19.34 2.23
C SER A 215 -10.67 20.52 1.46
N LEU A 216 -11.48 21.48 0.98
CA LEU A 216 -10.96 22.67 0.32
C LEU A 216 -10.05 23.50 1.25
N ILE A 217 -10.30 23.46 2.56
CA ILE A 217 -9.50 24.18 3.54
C ILE A 217 -8.22 23.43 3.86
N THR A 218 -8.30 22.10 3.98
CA THR A 218 -7.21 21.29 4.54
C THR A 218 -6.35 20.60 3.50
N ALA A 219 -6.88 20.24 2.32
CA ALA A 219 -6.13 19.55 1.28
C ALA A 219 -4.83 20.26 0.86
N PRO A 220 -4.76 21.60 0.75
CA PRO A 220 -3.48 22.28 0.48
C PRO A 220 -2.40 22.06 1.54
N LEU A 221 -2.78 21.92 2.81
CA LEU A 221 -1.84 21.61 3.89
C LEU A 221 -1.34 20.17 3.78
N PHE A 222 -2.24 19.23 3.44
CA PHE A 222 -1.87 17.83 3.23
C PHE A 222 -1.02 17.63 1.96
N ASP A 223 -1.23 18.40 0.89
CA ASP A 223 -0.35 18.39 -0.29
C ASP A 223 1.07 18.86 0.05
N ALA A 224 1.16 19.96 0.81
CA ALA A 224 2.43 20.54 1.23
C ALA A 224 3.31 19.53 1.99
N VAL A 225 2.74 18.79 2.94
CA VAL A 225 3.49 17.80 3.73
C VAL A 225 3.56 16.43 3.04
N GLY A 226 2.55 16.09 2.24
CA GLY A 226 2.37 14.75 1.67
C GLY A 226 3.41 14.40 0.62
N THR A 227 3.81 15.35 -0.23
CA THR A 227 4.82 15.08 -1.27
C THR A 227 6.17 14.70 -0.67
N GLY A 228 6.67 15.46 0.31
CA GLY A 228 7.93 15.16 0.98
C GLY A 228 7.89 13.84 1.76
N SER A 229 6.77 13.57 2.42
CA SER A 229 6.53 12.30 3.13
C SER A 229 6.53 11.10 2.17
N TRP A 230 5.84 11.24 1.02
CA TRP A 230 5.78 10.23 -0.03
C TRP A 230 7.16 9.90 -0.61
N ASP A 231 7.98 10.91 -0.88
CA ASP A 231 9.35 10.71 -1.36
C ASP A 231 10.22 9.95 -0.34
N VAL A 232 10.06 10.24 0.96
CA VAL A 232 10.73 9.50 2.02
C VAL A 232 10.21 8.07 2.13
N MET A 233 8.90 7.85 2.01
CA MET A 233 8.33 6.49 2.02
C MET A 233 8.84 5.66 0.83
N LYS A 234 8.88 6.22 -0.39
CA LYS A 234 9.50 5.57 -1.57
C LYS A 234 10.98 5.27 -1.33
N ARG A 235 11.74 6.22 -0.76
CA ARG A 235 13.13 5.95 -0.39
C ARG A 235 13.22 4.75 0.54
N ARG A 236 12.33 4.67 1.55
CA ARG A 236 12.33 3.57 2.51
C ARG A 236 12.12 2.22 1.80
N THR A 237 11.24 2.12 0.79
CA THR A 237 11.05 0.87 0.03
C THR A 237 12.34 0.37 -0.63
N ASP A 238 13.23 1.27 -1.07
CA ASP A 238 14.53 0.90 -1.62
C ASP A 238 15.53 0.49 -0.52
N THR A 239 15.55 1.26 0.58
CA THR A 239 16.54 1.04 1.66
C THR A 239 16.37 -0.30 2.38
N MET A 240 15.17 -0.89 2.35
CA MET A 240 14.91 -2.24 2.87
C MET A 240 15.75 -3.32 2.18
N PHE A 241 16.21 -3.06 0.95
CA PHE A 241 17.08 -3.95 0.18
C PHE A 241 18.54 -3.51 0.22
N ALA A 242 18.79 -2.19 0.29
CA ALA A 242 20.14 -1.63 0.37
C ALA A 242 20.22 -0.52 1.43
N THR A 243 20.89 -0.79 2.55
CA THR A 243 20.95 0.15 3.68
C THR A 243 21.65 1.46 3.32
N MET A 244 21.25 2.52 4.01
CA MET A 244 21.97 3.80 3.93
C MET A 244 23.19 3.76 4.84
N PHE A 245 24.32 4.27 4.34
CA PHE A 245 25.47 4.56 5.20
C PHE A 245 25.36 5.98 5.73
N THR A 246 25.75 6.13 6.97
CA THR A 246 26.03 7.38 7.66
C THR A 246 27.53 7.56 7.82
N ALA A 247 27.96 8.77 8.19
CA ALA A 247 29.39 9.07 8.36
C ALA A 247 30.06 8.12 9.38
N ASP A 248 29.31 7.69 10.39
CA ASP A 248 29.76 6.76 11.43
C ASP A 248 30.09 5.35 10.88
N ASP A 249 29.52 4.96 9.74
CA ASP A 249 29.70 3.62 9.15
C ASP A 249 30.95 3.53 8.24
N LEU A 250 31.61 4.66 7.93
CA LEU A 250 32.69 4.73 6.95
C LEU A 250 34.00 4.06 7.41
N ASP A 251 34.23 4.01 8.73
CA ASP A 251 35.44 3.42 9.31
C ASP A 251 35.30 1.90 9.59
N GLU A 252 34.14 1.31 9.28
CA GLU A 252 33.79 -0.05 9.71
C GLU A 252 34.15 -1.17 8.70
N TYR A 253 34.40 -0.85 7.42
CA TYR A 253 34.72 -1.84 6.39
C TYR A 253 36.16 -1.71 5.85
N LYS A 254 36.81 -2.84 5.56
CA LYS A 254 38.20 -2.92 5.07
C LYS A 254 38.31 -3.57 3.68
N SER A 255 37.21 -4.08 3.14
CA SER A 255 37.14 -4.74 1.84
C SER A 255 35.82 -4.46 1.13
N LEU A 256 35.77 -4.68 -0.19
CA LEU A 256 34.55 -4.57 -0.98
C LEU A 256 33.48 -5.56 -0.51
N ASP A 257 33.86 -6.80 -0.17
CA ASP A 257 32.93 -7.80 0.32
C ASP A 257 32.30 -7.41 1.66
N GLU A 258 33.05 -6.71 2.53
CA GLU A 258 32.51 -6.18 3.79
C GLU A 258 31.57 -5.01 3.53
N TYR A 259 31.95 -4.10 2.63
CA TYR A 259 31.09 -2.99 2.19
C TYR A 259 29.75 -3.50 1.64
N GLU A 260 29.78 -4.45 0.71
CA GLU A 260 28.58 -5.04 0.11
C GLU A 260 27.73 -5.74 1.17
N ARG A 261 28.36 -6.49 2.09
CA ARG A 261 27.65 -7.15 3.19
C ARG A 261 26.99 -6.16 4.14
N MET A 262 27.65 -5.04 4.46
CA MET A 262 27.09 -3.99 5.31
C MET A 262 25.96 -3.21 4.62
N LYS A 263 26.03 -3.10 3.29
CA LYS A 263 24.97 -2.50 2.47
C LYS A 263 23.71 -3.36 2.34
N GLN A 264 23.74 -4.63 2.71
CA GLN A 264 22.56 -5.48 2.59
C GLN A 264 21.46 -5.03 3.55
N GLY A 265 20.32 -4.64 2.98
CA GLY A 265 19.10 -4.38 3.74
C GLY A 265 18.49 -5.66 4.30
N SER A 266 17.61 -5.49 5.29
CA SER A 266 16.95 -6.60 6.00
C SER A 266 16.25 -7.56 5.05
N LEU A 267 15.52 -7.05 4.06
CA LEU A 267 14.82 -7.89 3.08
C LEU A 267 15.79 -8.61 2.16
N ALA A 268 16.90 -7.99 1.77
CA ALA A 268 17.90 -8.67 0.96
C ALA A 268 18.47 -9.88 1.71
N ILE A 269 18.78 -9.74 3.00
CA ILE A 269 19.27 -10.86 3.83
C ILE A 269 18.21 -11.97 3.92
N PHE A 270 16.94 -11.60 4.15
CA PHE A 270 15.84 -12.57 4.23
C PHE A 270 15.64 -13.33 2.92
N PHE A 271 15.55 -12.65 1.78
CA PHE A 271 15.29 -13.30 0.49
C PHE A 271 16.49 -14.10 -0.02
N GLU A 272 17.73 -13.68 0.24
CA GLU A 272 18.91 -14.51 -0.04
C GLU A 272 18.88 -15.82 0.74
N LYS A 273 18.42 -15.81 2.01
CA LYS A 273 18.24 -17.06 2.76
C LYS A 273 17.06 -17.87 2.23
N LEU A 274 15.91 -17.24 1.98
CA LEU A 274 14.72 -17.92 1.47
C LEU A 274 14.99 -18.66 0.14
N LYS A 275 15.75 -18.02 -0.76
CA LYS A 275 16.22 -18.61 -2.03
C LYS A 275 16.94 -19.94 -1.84
N THR A 276 17.69 -20.11 -0.75
CA THR A 276 18.43 -21.35 -0.47
C THR A 276 17.59 -22.45 0.18
N LYS A 277 16.36 -22.13 0.60
CA LYS A 277 15.47 -23.11 1.24
C LYS A 277 14.82 -24.01 0.21
N ASN A 278 14.66 -25.28 0.58
CA ASN A 278 13.88 -26.21 -0.21
C ASN A 278 12.38 -25.93 0.02
N LEU A 279 11.76 -25.29 -0.97
CA LEU A 279 10.33 -24.97 -0.96
C LEU A 279 9.48 -26.02 -1.69
N SER A 280 10.06 -27.19 -2.02
CA SER A 280 9.33 -28.25 -2.73
C SER A 280 8.11 -28.72 -1.93
N GLY A 281 6.93 -28.62 -2.53
CA GLY A 281 5.67 -29.01 -1.89
C GLY A 281 5.14 -27.99 -0.87
N VAL A 282 5.74 -26.80 -0.79
CA VAL A 282 5.26 -25.66 -0.02
C VAL A 282 4.68 -24.64 -0.99
N GLU A 283 3.42 -24.27 -0.78
CA GLU A 283 2.75 -23.22 -1.53
C GLU A 283 3.20 -21.85 -0.99
N VAL A 284 3.72 -20.96 -1.83
CA VAL A 284 4.23 -19.64 -1.44
C VAL A 284 3.39 -18.54 -2.06
N ILE A 285 2.82 -17.69 -1.19
CA ILE A 285 1.94 -16.58 -1.57
C ILE A 285 2.64 -15.27 -1.23
N LEU A 286 2.87 -14.42 -2.23
CA LEU A 286 3.40 -13.07 -2.05
C LEU A 286 2.24 -12.07 -2.05
N VAL A 287 2.13 -11.26 -1.00
CA VAL A 287 1.06 -10.28 -0.86
C VAL A 287 1.62 -8.89 -0.62
N GLY A 288 1.22 -7.94 -1.45
CA GLY A 288 1.51 -6.53 -1.26
C GLY A 288 0.22 -5.73 -1.09
N HIS A 289 0.12 -4.95 -0.01
CA HIS A 289 -0.96 -3.98 0.18
C HIS A 289 -0.44 -2.56 -0.02
N SER A 290 -1.11 -1.72 -0.81
CA SER A 290 -0.71 -0.32 -1.00
C SER A 290 0.77 -0.20 -1.41
N MET A 291 1.61 0.55 -0.68
CA MET A 291 3.06 0.63 -0.93
C MET A 291 3.80 -0.71 -0.79
N GLY A 292 3.23 -1.69 -0.10
CA GLY A 292 3.68 -3.08 -0.10
C GLY A 292 3.85 -3.67 -1.49
N THR A 293 3.06 -3.20 -2.46
CA THR A 293 3.16 -3.64 -3.86
C THR A 293 4.41 -3.11 -4.57
N ILE A 294 4.97 -1.97 -4.15
CA ILE A 294 6.25 -1.46 -4.66
C ILE A 294 7.38 -2.38 -4.19
N VAL A 295 7.38 -2.74 -2.90
CA VAL A 295 8.35 -3.68 -2.33
C VAL A 295 8.19 -5.08 -2.94
N ALA A 296 6.96 -5.57 -3.12
CA ALA A 296 6.70 -6.84 -3.80
C ALA A 296 7.24 -6.84 -5.25
N SER A 297 7.07 -5.73 -5.98
CA SER A 297 7.59 -5.56 -7.34
C SER A 297 9.13 -5.66 -7.35
N GLU A 298 9.81 -5.00 -6.42
CA GLU A 298 11.27 -5.11 -6.26
C GLU A 298 11.71 -6.53 -5.91
N ILE A 299 10.97 -7.24 -5.06
CA ILE A 299 11.26 -8.65 -4.72
C ILE A 299 11.20 -9.53 -5.98
N LEU A 300 10.14 -9.42 -6.77
CA LEU A 300 9.94 -10.22 -7.99
C LEU A 300 11.02 -9.95 -9.04
N SER A 301 11.53 -8.71 -9.10
CA SER A 301 12.62 -8.31 -9.99
C SER A 301 13.98 -8.87 -9.53
N LYS A 302 14.28 -8.79 -8.24
CA LYS A 302 15.60 -9.14 -7.67
C LYS A 302 15.79 -10.63 -7.41
N TRP A 303 14.74 -11.35 -7.04
CA TRP A 303 14.78 -12.79 -6.76
C TRP A 303 13.79 -13.59 -7.64
N PRO A 304 13.94 -13.54 -8.99
CA PRO A 304 13.07 -14.25 -9.92
C PRO A 304 13.29 -15.77 -9.93
N GLU A 305 14.04 -16.33 -9.00
CA GLU A 305 14.22 -17.77 -8.82
C GLU A 305 13.32 -18.34 -7.72
N ILE A 306 12.76 -17.50 -6.86
CA ILE A 306 11.80 -17.93 -5.84
C ILE A 306 10.47 -18.16 -6.54
N GLN A 307 9.97 -19.39 -6.51
CA GLN A 307 8.67 -19.74 -7.06
C GLN A 307 7.55 -19.28 -6.12
N TYR A 308 6.65 -18.44 -6.63
CA TYR A 308 5.40 -18.08 -5.97
C TYR A 308 4.25 -18.79 -6.70
N ASP A 309 3.32 -19.36 -5.95
CA ASP A 309 2.09 -19.92 -6.52
C ASP A 309 1.09 -18.80 -6.82
N ARG A 310 1.03 -17.80 -5.93
CA ARG A 310 0.16 -16.63 -6.09
C ARG A 310 0.87 -15.34 -5.72
N ILE A 311 0.65 -14.32 -6.53
CA ILE A 311 1.03 -12.93 -6.25
C ILE A 311 -0.26 -12.13 -6.10
N ILE A 312 -0.45 -11.46 -4.96
CA ILE A 312 -1.69 -10.75 -4.64
C ILE A 312 -1.38 -9.31 -4.30
N PHE A 313 -1.83 -8.40 -5.16
CA PHE A 313 -1.72 -6.96 -4.98
C PHE A 313 -3.08 -6.42 -4.55
N MET A 314 -3.10 -5.62 -3.49
CA MET A 314 -4.32 -5.05 -2.93
C MET A 314 -4.19 -3.54 -2.84
N ALA A 315 -5.10 -2.81 -3.48
CA ALA A 315 -5.03 -1.36 -3.59
C ALA A 315 -3.60 -0.89 -3.95
N ALA A 316 -3.02 -1.50 -4.99
CA ALA A 316 -1.62 -1.37 -5.35
C ALA A 316 -1.18 0.09 -5.57
N ALA A 317 -0.19 0.54 -4.80
CA ALA A 317 0.45 1.84 -5.00
C ALA A 317 1.61 1.79 -5.99
N CYS A 318 2.08 0.60 -6.39
CA CYS A 318 2.98 0.47 -7.53
C CYS A 318 2.29 0.98 -8.80
N THR A 319 3.07 1.44 -9.77
CA THR A 319 2.54 1.90 -11.05
C THR A 319 2.32 0.74 -12.02
N ILE A 320 1.55 0.97 -13.09
CA ILE A 320 1.42 0.01 -14.19
C ILE A 320 2.81 -0.27 -14.82
N LYS A 321 3.66 0.74 -14.90
CA LYS A 321 5.06 0.64 -15.37
C LYS A 321 5.92 -0.22 -14.44
N ASP A 322 5.69 -0.21 -13.14
CA ASP A 322 6.39 -1.09 -12.20
C ASP A 322 5.96 -2.54 -12.43
N PHE A 323 4.67 -2.79 -12.64
CA PHE A 323 4.16 -4.11 -13.02
C PHE A 323 4.79 -4.63 -14.33
N GLU A 324 4.83 -3.80 -15.38
CA GLU A 324 5.45 -4.11 -16.67
C GLU A 324 6.93 -4.50 -16.52
N ARG A 325 7.64 -3.86 -15.58
CA ARG A 325 9.08 -4.05 -15.36
C ARG A 325 9.43 -5.21 -14.43
N SER A 326 8.51 -5.63 -13.57
CA SER A 326 8.80 -6.59 -12.50
C SER A 326 7.90 -7.83 -12.58
N VAL A 327 6.59 -7.64 -12.40
CA VAL A 327 5.61 -8.72 -12.33
C VAL A 327 5.46 -9.41 -13.68
N ALA A 328 5.34 -8.67 -14.79
CA ALA A 328 5.14 -9.27 -16.10
C ALA A 328 6.32 -10.17 -16.53
N PRO A 329 7.60 -9.74 -16.44
CA PRO A 329 8.76 -10.61 -16.69
C PRO A 329 8.81 -11.82 -15.76
N TYR A 330 8.44 -11.66 -14.48
CA TYR A 330 8.35 -12.77 -13.54
C TYR A 330 7.32 -13.80 -14.01
N LEU A 331 6.08 -13.37 -14.31
CA LEU A 331 5.01 -14.27 -14.74
C LEU A 331 5.36 -15.03 -16.02
N LYS A 332 6.08 -14.41 -16.96
CA LYS A 332 6.57 -15.12 -18.17
C LYS A 332 7.55 -16.25 -17.85
N LYS A 333 8.39 -16.07 -16.83
CA LYS A 333 9.34 -17.09 -16.37
C LYS A 333 8.68 -18.19 -15.52
N HIS A 334 7.55 -17.87 -14.88
CA HIS A 334 6.83 -18.75 -13.96
C HIS A 334 5.40 -19.00 -14.47
N PRO A 335 5.20 -19.94 -15.41
CA PRO A 335 3.91 -20.15 -16.06
C PRO A 335 2.81 -20.66 -15.12
N ASP A 336 3.19 -21.29 -14.00
CA ASP A 336 2.25 -21.81 -13.00
C ASP A 336 1.84 -20.77 -11.94
N THR A 337 2.41 -19.56 -11.98
CA THR A 337 2.06 -18.48 -11.05
C THR A 337 0.84 -17.71 -11.53
N GLU A 338 -0.11 -17.49 -10.62
CA GLU A 338 -1.30 -16.66 -10.82
C GLU A 338 -1.13 -15.28 -10.16
N PHE A 339 -1.60 -14.21 -10.81
CA PHE A 339 -1.54 -12.84 -10.30
C PHE A 339 -2.94 -12.27 -10.06
N TYR A 340 -3.16 -11.74 -8.86
CA TYR A 340 -4.40 -11.15 -8.42
C TYR A 340 -4.19 -9.67 -8.11
N ASN A 341 -5.03 -8.80 -8.65
CA ASN A 341 -5.05 -7.38 -8.32
C ASN A 341 -6.44 -6.97 -7.85
N TYR A 342 -6.53 -6.57 -6.58
CA TYR A 342 -7.76 -6.17 -5.93
C TYR A 342 -7.87 -4.66 -5.86
N THR A 343 -8.99 -4.14 -6.37
CA THR A 343 -9.28 -2.71 -6.44
C THR A 343 -10.59 -2.41 -5.72
N LEU A 344 -10.73 -1.22 -5.13
CA LEU A 344 -12.04 -0.77 -4.66
C LEU A 344 -12.98 -0.54 -5.84
N HIS A 345 -14.28 -0.59 -5.58
CA HIS A 345 -15.27 -0.06 -6.50
C HIS A 345 -14.93 1.40 -6.85
N PRO A 346 -15.04 1.85 -8.11
CA PRO A 346 -14.67 3.21 -8.51
C PRO A 346 -15.40 4.31 -7.72
N LYS A 347 -16.64 4.07 -7.31
CA LYS A 347 -17.36 5.01 -6.44
C LYS A 347 -16.81 5.03 -5.01
N ALA A 348 -16.50 3.87 -4.42
CA ALA A 348 -15.89 3.79 -3.09
C ALA A 348 -14.51 4.48 -3.09
N GLU A 349 -13.72 4.24 -4.14
CA GLU A 349 -12.42 4.86 -4.40
C GLU A 349 -12.50 6.40 -4.43
N ASN A 350 -13.53 6.99 -5.03
CA ASN A 350 -13.69 8.44 -5.13
C ASN A 350 -14.39 9.06 -3.90
N TYR A 351 -15.21 8.29 -3.18
CA TYR A 351 -15.89 8.76 -1.96
C TYR A 351 -15.06 8.63 -0.69
N GLU A 352 -13.97 7.86 -0.68
CA GLU A 352 -13.18 7.68 0.53
C GLU A 352 -12.67 9.03 1.06
N ALA A 353 -12.93 9.26 2.35
CA ALA A 353 -12.49 10.45 3.07
C ALA A 353 -11.36 10.08 4.04
N HIS A 354 -10.16 10.61 3.80
CA HIS A 354 -9.02 10.41 4.70
C HIS A 354 -9.05 11.37 5.87
N PHE A 355 -8.57 10.89 7.02
CA PHE A 355 -8.44 11.68 8.26
C PHE A 355 -9.74 12.36 8.69
N GLY A 356 -10.90 11.71 8.49
CA GLY A 356 -12.20 12.30 8.83
C GLY A 356 -12.67 13.42 7.89
N GLY A 357 -12.23 13.39 6.62
CA GLY A 357 -12.59 14.40 5.60
C GLY A 357 -11.55 15.52 5.44
N PHE A 358 -10.51 15.54 6.26
CA PHE A 358 -9.51 16.60 6.23
C PHE A 358 -8.36 16.34 5.23
N GLY A 359 -8.19 15.12 4.71
CA GLY A 359 -7.11 14.80 3.76
C GLY A 359 -7.42 15.03 2.28
N GLY A 360 -8.67 15.38 1.93
CA GLY A 360 -9.16 15.27 0.56
C GLY A 360 -10.23 14.19 0.40
N THR A 361 -11.01 14.30 -0.68
CA THR A 361 -11.87 13.26 -1.23
C THR A 361 -11.06 12.32 -2.13
N GLY A 362 -11.43 11.05 -2.12
CA GLY A 362 -10.78 9.98 -2.85
C GLY A 362 -9.73 9.25 -2.03
N SER A 363 -9.49 7.99 -2.40
CA SER A 363 -8.56 7.09 -1.72
C SER A 363 -7.12 7.65 -1.67
N LEU A 364 -6.25 7.00 -0.90
CA LEU A 364 -4.84 7.36 -0.87
C LEU A 364 -4.19 7.25 -2.27
N LEU A 365 -4.65 6.32 -3.11
CA LEU A 365 -4.17 6.17 -4.48
C LEU A 365 -4.60 7.35 -5.37
N VAL A 366 -5.81 7.88 -5.15
CA VAL A 366 -6.25 9.14 -5.79
C VAL A 366 -5.33 10.28 -5.40
N GLN A 367 -4.94 10.36 -4.11
CA GLN A 367 -4.00 11.39 -3.66
C GLN A 367 -2.61 11.21 -4.27
N ILE A 368 -2.10 9.96 -4.33
CA ILE A 368 -0.80 9.65 -4.94
C ILE A 368 -0.79 10.08 -6.40
N ASP A 369 -1.78 9.66 -7.19
CA ASP A 369 -1.87 9.99 -8.61
C ASP A 369 -1.97 11.51 -8.85
N ASN A 370 -2.74 12.26 -8.04
CA ASN A 370 -3.06 13.64 -8.35
C ASN A 370 -2.12 14.66 -7.69
N PHE A 371 -1.49 14.31 -6.57
CA PHE A 371 -0.76 15.24 -5.73
C PHE A 371 0.71 14.87 -5.54
N TYR A 372 0.97 13.61 -5.18
CA TYR A 372 2.28 13.19 -4.68
C TYR A 372 3.21 12.66 -5.77
N ALA A 373 2.73 11.79 -6.66
CA ALA A 373 3.56 11.15 -7.69
C ALA A 373 3.68 11.98 -8.97
N ASN A 374 2.69 12.81 -9.30
CA ASN A 374 2.64 13.62 -10.53
C ASN A 374 2.94 12.80 -11.82
N PRO A 375 2.16 11.74 -12.11
CA PRO A 375 2.39 10.85 -13.24
C PRO A 375 2.31 11.61 -14.57
N VAL A 376 3.30 11.44 -15.46
CA VAL A 376 3.31 12.13 -16.76
C VAL A 376 2.66 11.32 -17.88
N SER A 377 2.31 10.06 -17.62
CA SER A 377 1.64 9.16 -18.55
C SER A 377 0.76 8.14 -17.82
N GLU A 378 -0.15 7.48 -18.54
CA GLU A 378 -1.07 6.50 -17.97
C GLU A 378 -0.36 5.34 -17.27
N LYS A 379 0.75 4.85 -17.83
CA LYS A 379 1.55 3.79 -17.20
C LYS A 379 2.19 4.18 -15.86
N GLU A 380 2.33 5.47 -15.58
CA GLU A 380 2.90 5.96 -14.32
C GLU A 380 1.84 6.16 -13.24
N ARG A 381 0.56 5.92 -13.56
CA ARG A 381 -0.51 5.92 -12.56
C ARG A 381 -0.50 4.59 -11.79
N THR A 382 -1.04 4.65 -10.58
CA THR A 382 -1.14 3.51 -9.65
C THR A 382 -1.96 2.36 -10.24
N LEU A 383 -1.49 1.12 -10.08
CA LEU A 383 -2.13 -0.11 -10.56
C LEU A 383 -3.38 -0.49 -9.74
N GLY A 384 -3.49 0.00 -8.51
CA GLY A 384 -4.56 -0.35 -7.57
C GLY A 384 -5.92 0.30 -7.84
N LYS A 385 -6.02 1.12 -8.88
CA LYS A 385 -7.25 1.81 -9.26
C LYS A 385 -7.87 1.18 -10.49
N TRP A 386 -9.15 0.82 -10.40
CA TRP A 386 -9.90 0.26 -11.52
C TRP A 386 -9.81 1.14 -12.77
N GLU A 387 -10.03 2.46 -12.65
CA GLU A 387 -9.94 3.40 -13.78
C GLU A 387 -8.58 3.34 -14.48
N ASN A 388 -7.49 3.22 -13.72
CA ASN A 388 -6.14 3.17 -14.27
C ASN A 388 -5.88 1.85 -15.00
N ILE A 389 -6.34 0.71 -14.44
CA ILE A 389 -6.21 -0.61 -15.09
C ILE A 389 -6.96 -0.62 -16.42
N MET A 390 -8.21 -0.17 -16.43
CA MET A 390 -9.05 -0.21 -17.63
C MET A 390 -8.51 0.71 -18.72
N ASN A 391 -8.08 1.92 -18.37
CA ASN A 391 -7.50 2.84 -19.35
C ASN A 391 -6.10 2.40 -19.81
N GLY A 392 -5.31 1.77 -18.94
CA GLY A 392 -3.98 1.25 -19.26
C GLY A 392 -3.96 -0.21 -19.72
N PHE A 393 -5.11 -0.80 -20.09
CA PHE A 393 -5.19 -2.23 -20.36
C PHE A 393 -4.27 -2.69 -21.52
N ASN A 394 -4.00 -1.79 -22.46
CA ASN A 394 -3.09 -2.03 -23.58
C ASN A 394 -1.61 -2.21 -23.18
N TYR A 395 -1.25 -1.99 -21.91
CA TYR A 395 0.10 -2.20 -21.39
C TYR A 395 0.31 -3.61 -20.80
N PHE A 396 -0.73 -4.44 -20.69
CA PHE A 396 -0.60 -5.83 -20.26
C PHE A 396 -0.29 -6.74 -21.45
N ASP A 397 0.61 -7.69 -21.24
CA ASP A 397 1.07 -8.60 -22.29
C ASP A 397 0.08 -9.76 -22.51
N ASP A 398 -0.29 -10.01 -23.76
CA ASP A 398 -1.20 -11.09 -24.17
C ASP A 398 -0.75 -12.48 -23.66
N GLU A 399 0.57 -12.72 -23.51
CA GLU A 399 1.13 -14.00 -23.04
C GLU A 399 0.74 -14.33 -21.59
N ILE A 400 0.48 -13.31 -20.77
CA ILE A 400 0.20 -13.49 -19.34
C ILE A 400 -1.26 -13.23 -18.96
N LEU A 401 -2.08 -12.66 -19.87
CA LEU A 401 -3.46 -12.23 -19.56
C LEU A 401 -4.31 -13.33 -18.91
N GLY A 402 -4.16 -14.57 -19.35
CA GLY A 402 -4.94 -15.71 -18.84
C GLY A 402 -4.70 -16.04 -17.37
N ARG A 403 -3.64 -15.47 -16.78
CA ARG A 403 -3.24 -15.63 -15.37
C ARG A 403 -3.37 -14.34 -14.57
N LEU A 404 -3.92 -13.29 -15.18
CA LEU A 404 -4.22 -12.04 -14.50
C LEU A 404 -5.68 -12.06 -14.04
N HIS A 405 -5.87 -11.86 -12.74
CA HIS A 405 -7.17 -11.76 -12.07
C HIS A 405 -7.38 -10.33 -11.59
N PHE A 406 -8.15 -9.55 -12.35
CA PHE A 406 -8.54 -8.20 -11.97
C PHE A 406 -9.88 -8.27 -11.23
N CYS A 407 -9.87 -7.97 -9.93
CA CYS A 407 -11.07 -8.10 -9.10
C CYS A 407 -11.42 -6.76 -8.47
N THR A 408 -12.59 -6.26 -8.81
CA THR A 408 -13.14 -5.02 -8.23
C THR A 408 -14.10 -5.40 -7.11
N MET A 409 -13.88 -4.82 -5.94
CA MET A 409 -14.71 -5.10 -4.76
C MET A 409 -16.09 -4.47 -4.94
N ASP A 410 -17.10 -5.14 -4.41
CA ASP A 410 -18.47 -4.64 -4.33
C ASP A 410 -18.57 -3.42 -3.42
N TYR A 411 -19.49 -2.50 -3.72
CA TYR A 411 -19.77 -1.33 -2.91
C TYR A 411 -21.12 -1.41 -2.21
N ASP A 412 -21.08 -1.68 -0.90
CA ASP A 412 -22.24 -1.54 -0.02
C ASP A 412 -21.83 -0.94 1.33
N PRO A 413 -22.09 0.35 1.55
CA PRO A 413 -21.80 1.03 2.81
C PRO A 413 -22.83 0.75 3.91
N THR A 414 -23.95 0.07 3.60
CA THR A 414 -24.97 -0.31 4.60
C THR A 414 -24.56 -1.52 5.42
N VAL A 415 -23.69 -2.36 4.87
CA VAL A 415 -23.09 -3.47 5.61
C VAL A 415 -21.98 -2.91 6.50
N LYS A 416 -22.38 -2.17 7.52
CA LYS A 416 -21.55 -1.93 8.70
C LYS A 416 -21.77 -3.05 9.71
N ASN A 417 -20.71 -3.35 10.44
CA ASN A 417 -20.64 -4.13 11.69
C ASN A 417 -21.63 -3.64 12.78
N ILE A 418 -22.94 -3.63 12.53
CA ILE A 418 -23.90 -3.19 13.54
C ILE A 418 -24.22 -4.34 14.51
N PHE A 419 -24.02 -5.63 14.15
CA PHE A 419 -24.33 -6.75 15.04
C PHE A 419 -23.47 -8.00 14.87
N GLY A 420 -22.13 -7.89 14.95
CA GLY A 420 -21.24 -9.02 15.30
C GLY A 420 -21.47 -10.36 14.60
N LYS A 421 -21.85 -10.36 13.32
CA LYS A 421 -22.00 -11.59 12.52
C LYS A 421 -21.02 -11.60 11.35
N GLU A 422 -20.41 -12.76 11.16
CA GLU A 422 -19.31 -13.13 10.26
C GLU A 422 -19.66 -13.05 8.76
N ASN A 423 -20.17 -11.93 8.26
CA ASN A 423 -20.13 -11.68 6.83
C ASN A 423 -18.85 -10.90 6.51
N PRO A 424 -17.93 -11.41 5.68
CA PRO A 424 -16.75 -10.64 5.30
C PRO A 424 -17.21 -9.55 4.33
N ASN A 425 -17.50 -8.36 4.86
CA ASN A 425 -17.91 -7.27 4.00
C ASN A 425 -16.77 -6.95 3.03
N PRO A 426 -17.07 -6.72 1.74
CA PRO A 426 -16.07 -6.32 0.77
C PRO A 426 -15.38 -5.03 1.23
N PRO A 427 -14.07 -4.87 0.99
CA PRO A 427 -13.35 -3.63 1.27
C PRO A 427 -14.04 -2.43 0.62
N ILE A 428 -14.38 -1.42 1.42
CA ILE A 428 -14.98 -0.16 0.93
C ILE A 428 -14.03 1.03 1.14
N LYS A 429 -12.95 0.84 1.90
CA LYS A 429 -11.86 1.81 2.11
C LYS A 429 -10.52 1.19 1.75
N HIS A 430 -9.54 2.03 1.44
CA HIS A 430 -8.18 1.62 1.10
C HIS A 430 -7.53 0.78 2.20
N GLY A 431 -7.76 1.16 3.46
CA GLY A 431 -7.27 0.44 4.64
C GLY A 431 -7.95 -0.89 4.90
N ASP A 432 -9.17 -1.11 4.40
CA ASP A 432 -9.95 -2.32 4.68
C ASP A 432 -9.31 -3.57 4.05
N PHE A 433 -8.55 -3.43 2.96
CA PHE A 433 -7.84 -4.55 2.35
C PHE A 433 -6.87 -5.24 3.31
N GLY A 434 -6.18 -4.48 4.17
CA GLY A 434 -5.28 -5.03 5.19
C GLY A 434 -6.01 -5.74 6.32
N ALA A 435 -7.32 -5.50 6.47
CA ALA A 435 -8.17 -6.14 7.46
C ALA A 435 -9.15 -7.16 6.85
N SER A 436 -9.16 -7.32 5.52
CA SER A 436 -10.14 -8.15 4.82
C SER A 436 -9.98 -9.62 5.13
N ASN A 437 -11.10 -10.32 5.26
CA ASN A 437 -11.10 -11.75 5.48
C ASN A 437 -10.90 -12.47 4.15
N ASN A 438 -9.95 -13.39 4.10
CA ASN A 438 -9.75 -14.36 3.02
C ASN A 438 -9.15 -13.86 1.70
N PHE A 439 -8.56 -12.66 1.63
CA PHE A 439 -7.95 -12.16 0.38
C PHE A 439 -6.94 -13.12 -0.27
N TRP A 440 -6.31 -14.00 0.53
CA TRP A 440 -5.33 -15.01 0.12
C TRP A 440 -5.94 -16.28 -0.48
N LYS A 441 -7.26 -16.44 -0.37
CA LYS A 441 -8.01 -17.55 -0.94
C LYS A 441 -8.38 -17.22 -2.39
N GLU A 442 -8.24 -18.19 -3.27
CA GLU A 442 -8.53 -18.07 -4.71
C GLU A 442 -9.96 -17.56 -4.99
N ASP A 443 -10.93 -18.08 -4.25
CA ASP A 443 -12.33 -17.71 -4.42
C ASP A 443 -12.67 -16.33 -3.86
N TYR A 444 -11.74 -15.57 -3.28
CA TYR A 444 -12.02 -14.24 -2.73
C TYR A 444 -12.61 -13.30 -3.79
N CYS A 445 -12.08 -13.31 -5.02
CA CYS A 445 -12.63 -12.56 -6.14
C CYS A 445 -14.09 -12.91 -6.45
N LYS A 446 -14.47 -14.19 -6.30
CA LYS A 446 -15.81 -14.70 -6.62
C LYS A 446 -16.80 -14.58 -5.44
N THR A 447 -16.29 -14.67 -4.22
CA THR A 447 -17.06 -14.72 -2.96
C THR A 447 -17.29 -13.36 -2.31
N SER A 448 -16.56 -12.32 -2.72
CA SER A 448 -16.83 -10.93 -2.33
C SER A 448 -18.21 -10.43 -2.80
N ARG A 449 -18.91 -11.20 -3.65
CA ARG A 449 -20.25 -10.87 -4.14
C ARG A 449 -21.27 -10.89 -3.02
N ILE A 450 -21.89 -9.74 -2.74
CA ILE A 450 -22.97 -9.65 -1.75
C ILE A 450 -24.17 -10.46 -2.24
N LYS A 451 -24.40 -11.64 -1.64
CA LYS A 451 -25.66 -12.36 -1.84
C LYS A 451 -26.78 -11.51 -1.25
N LYS A 452 -27.64 -10.92 -2.09
CA LYS A 452 -28.93 -10.39 -1.65
C LYS A 452 -29.62 -11.48 -0.83
N SER A 453 -29.71 -11.31 0.49
CA SER A 453 -30.64 -12.12 1.26
C SER A 453 -32.01 -11.83 0.68
N THR A 454 -32.69 -12.87 0.23
CA THR A 454 -34.14 -12.91 0.04
C THR A 454 -34.80 -12.36 1.31
N ALA A 455 -35.10 -11.06 1.30
CA ALA A 455 -35.98 -10.37 2.22
C ALA A 455 -36.94 -9.54 1.36
N ILE A 456 -37.68 -10.25 0.52
CA ILE A 456 -39.07 -9.94 0.25
C ILE A 456 -39.80 -11.13 0.84
N ASP A 457 -40.32 -10.94 2.05
CA ASP A 457 -41.62 -11.44 2.49
C ASP A 457 -42.11 -10.53 3.62
#